data_AF-A0A923Y9N2-F1
#
_entry.id   AF-A0A923Y9N2-F1
#
_cell.length_a   1.000
_cell.length_b   1.000
_cell.length_c   1.000
_cell.angle_alpha   90.00
_cell.angle_beta   90.00
_cell.angle_gamma   90.00
#
_symmetry.space_group_name_H-M   'P 1'
#
loop_
_entity.id
_entity.type
_entity.pdbx_description
1 polymer ?
#
loop_
_entity_poly.entity_id
_entity_poly.type
_entity_poly.pdbx_seq_one_letter_code
_entity_poly.pdbx_strand_id
1 'polypeptide(L)'
;MKKQADKAPEVVAFLFYKVHFAFAKTKCITDYSKASLGELVGYWEHFSGFKMELISHADYLGSTDENLKIASDREKMVTDYVVSKGVAAVRLNHLSKE
;
A
#
# COMPACT_ATOMS: atom_id res chain seq x y z
N MET A 1 -6.13 -2.26 -33.23
CA MET A 1 -6.09 -3.51 -32.43
C MET A 1 -6.43 -3.15 -31.00
N LYS A 2 -7.60 -3.56 -30.50
CA LYS A 2 -7.96 -3.36 -29.09
C LYS A 2 -7.15 -4.39 -28.29
N LYS A 3 -6.19 -3.94 -27.48
CA LYS A 3 -5.54 -4.82 -26.49
C LYS A 3 -6.66 -5.31 -25.58
N GLN A 4 -6.99 -6.58 -25.66
CA GLN A 4 -7.89 -7.21 -24.72
C GLN A 4 -7.21 -7.10 -23.36
N ALA A 5 -7.80 -6.34 -22.45
CA ALA A 5 -7.26 -6.23 -21.10
C ALA A 5 -7.30 -7.63 -20.50
N ASP A 6 -6.12 -8.17 -20.18
CA ASP A 6 -6.02 -9.45 -19.50
C ASP A 6 -6.86 -9.35 -18.24
N LYS A 7 -7.88 -10.21 -18.14
CA LYS A 7 -8.76 -10.26 -16.98
C LYS A 7 -7.85 -10.51 -15.78
N ALA A 8 -7.89 -9.61 -14.79
CA ALA A 8 -7.21 -9.85 -13.53
C ALA A 8 -7.60 -11.27 -13.07
N PRO A 9 -6.66 -12.13 -12.67
CA PRO A 9 -6.97 -13.48 -12.29
C PRO A 9 -8.08 -13.44 -11.21
N GLU A 10 -9.00 -14.42 -11.23
CA GLU A 10 -9.96 -14.63 -10.13
C GLU A 10 -9.18 -15.12 -8.90
N VAL A 11 -8.35 -14.24 -8.36
CA VAL A 11 -7.55 -14.55 -7.19
C VAL A 11 -8.47 -14.35 -6.02
N VAL A 12 -9.10 -15.45 -5.58
CA VAL A 12 -9.73 -15.58 -4.25
C VAL A 12 -8.63 -15.61 -3.14
N ALA A 13 -7.40 -15.24 -3.47
CA ALA A 13 -6.28 -15.07 -2.56
C ALA A 13 -5.98 -13.58 -2.39
N PHE A 14 -6.34 -13.04 -1.23
CA PHE A 14 -5.88 -11.72 -0.82
C PHE A 14 -4.35 -11.75 -0.71
N LEU A 15 -3.67 -10.91 -1.50
CA LEU A 15 -2.24 -10.69 -1.36
C LEU A 15 -2.01 -9.69 -0.23
N PHE A 16 -1.48 -10.16 0.90
CA PHE A 16 -1.14 -9.31 2.04
C PHE A 16 0.33 -8.93 2.00
N TYR A 17 0.61 -7.65 1.76
CA TYR A 17 1.96 -7.10 1.82
C TYR A 17 2.16 -6.35 3.13
N LYS A 18 3.14 -6.78 3.93
CA LYS A 18 3.52 -6.08 5.16
C LYS A 18 4.54 -4.99 4.83
N VAL A 19 4.17 -3.74 5.09
CA VAL A 19 5.08 -2.60 5.01
C VAL A 19 5.72 -2.38 6.38
N HIS A 20 7.03 -2.55 6.44
CA HIS A 20 7.83 -2.34 7.63
C HIS A 20 8.44 -0.94 7.61
N PHE A 21 8.38 -0.29 8.77
CA PHE A 21 9.03 0.99 9.04
C PHE A 21 10.17 0.76 10.04
N ALA A 22 11.25 1.53 9.92
CA ALA A 22 12.32 1.46 10.88
C ALA A 22 11.85 1.90 12.28
N PHE A 23 12.38 1.26 13.32
CA PHE A 23 12.03 1.55 14.72
C PHE A 23 12.19 3.05 15.02
N ALA A 24 11.15 3.65 15.63
CA ALA A 24 11.03 5.08 15.91
C ALA A 24 11.15 6.04 14.69
N LYS A 25 11.12 5.52 13.46
CA LYS A 25 11.14 6.33 12.23
C LYS A 25 9.85 6.13 11.46
N THR A 26 8.98 7.11 11.52
CA THR A 26 7.74 7.15 10.72
C THR A 26 7.98 7.54 9.26
N LYS A 27 9.19 8.02 8.94
CA LYS A 27 9.48 8.71 7.67
C LYS A 27 10.25 7.92 6.62
N CYS A 28 10.48 6.62 6.84
CA CYS A 28 11.22 5.82 5.86
C CYS A 28 10.67 4.40 5.79
N ILE A 29 10.17 4.05 4.60
CA ILE A 29 9.87 2.67 4.20
C ILE A 29 11.21 1.93 4.06
N THR A 30 11.33 0.75 4.67
CA THR A 30 12.55 -0.06 4.56
C THR A 30 12.79 -0.51 3.11
N ASP A 31 14.04 -0.77 2.73
CA ASP A 31 14.36 -1.21 1.36
C ASP A 31 13.74 -2.59 1.04
N TYR A 32 13.60 -3.45 2.05
CA TYR A 32 12.84 -4.70 1.94
C TYR A 32 11.39 -4.42 1.51
N SER A 33 10.68 -3.53 2.20
CA SER A 33 9.30 -3.19 1.86
C SER A 33 9.18 -2.44 0.53
N LYS A 34 10.18 -1.62 0.13
CA LYS A 34 10.21 -1.01 -1.21
C LYS A 34 10.31 -2.06 -2.32
N ALA A 35 11.09 -3.12 -2.12
CA ALA A 35 11.21 -4.22 -3.08
C ALA A 35 9.86 -4.94 -3.25
N SER A 36 9.21 -5.29 -2.13
CA SER A 36 7.88 -5.93 -2.17
C SER A 36 6.80 -5.03 -2.78
N LEU A 37 6.82 -3.72 -2.51
CA LEU A 37 5.93 -2.75 -3.16
C LEU A 37 6.22 -2.63 -4.66
N GLY A 38 7.46 -2.85 -5.10
CA GLY A 38 7.83 -2.88 -6.53
C GLY A 38 7.17 -4.04 -7.28
N GLU A 39 7.15 -5.23 -6.70
CA GLU A 39 6.43 -6.38 -7.26
C GLU A 39 4.94 -6.09 -7.42
N LEU A 40 4.36 -5.47 -6.39
CA LEU A 40 2.95 -5.07 -6.36
C LEU A 40 2.61 -4.04 -7.45
N VAL A 41 3.50 -3.07 -7.71
CA VAL A 41 3.36 -2.13 -8.83
C VAL A 41 3.36 -2.86 -10.17
N GLY A 42 4.22 -3.88 -10.34
CA GLY A 42 4.25 -4.70 -11.56
C GLY A 42 2.93 -5.41 -11.85
N TYR A 43 2.28 -5.96 -10.82
CA TYR A 43 0.93 -6.52 -10.95
C TYR A 43 -0.09 -5.47 -11.42
N TRP A 44 0.07 -4.23 -10.98
CA TRP A 44 -0.84 -3.15 -11.30
C TRP A 44 -0.75 -2.64 -12.73
N GLU A 45 0.46 -2.64 -13.28
CA GLU A 45 0.71 -2.32 -14.68
C GLU A 45 0.13 -3.39 -15.60
N HIS A 46 0.24 -4.66 -15.19
CA HIS A 46 -0.23 -5.78 -15.99
C HIS A 46 -1.75 -5.96 -15.94
N PHE A 47 -2.38 -5.76 -14.76
CA PHE A 47 -3.80 -5.99 -14.56
C PHE A 47 -4.57 -4.67 -14.35
N SER A 48 -5.18 -4.16 -15.42
CA SER A 48 -5.88 -2.86 -15.40
C SER A 48 -7.11 -2.81 -14.46
N GLY A 49 -7.67 -3.96 -14.09
CA GLY A 49 -8.78 -4.09 -13.15
C GLY A 49 -8.36 -4.25 -11.68
N PHE A 50 -7.05 -4.35 -11.40
CA PHE A 50 -6.54 -4.57 -10.06
C PHE A 50 -6.75 -3.33 -9.17
N LYS A 51 -7.29 -3.56 -7.98
CA LYS A 51 -7.51 -2.55 -6.93
C LYS A 51 -6.82 -3.03 -5.66
N MET A 52 -6.35 -2.08 -4.86
CA MET A 52 -5.68 -2.40 -3.60
C MET A 52 -6.35 -1.70 -2.43
N GLU A 53 -6.31 -2.38 -1.30
CA GLU A 53 -6.73 -1.84 -0.02
C GLU A 53 -5.49 -1.65 0.84
N LEU A 54 -5.27 -0.42 1.27
CA LEU A 54 -4.23 -0.10 2.22
C LEU A 54 -4.85 -0.11 3.63
N ILE A 55 -4.34 -1.00 4.47
CA ILE A 55 -4.76 -1.11 5.87
C ILE A 55 -3.63 -0.61 6.75
N SER A 56 -3.87 0.47 7.47
CA SER A 56 -2.91 1.03 8.44
C SER A 56 -3.35 0.69 9.85
N HIS A 57 -2.41 0.23 10.67
CA HIS A 57 -2.59 -0.08 12.08
C HIS A 57 -1.70 0.85 12.91
N ALA A 58 -2.24 1.30 14.04
CA ALA A 58 -1.46 1.93 15.08
C ALA A 58 -1.29 0.95 16.24
N ASP A 59 -0.10 0.88 16.83
CA ASP A 59 0.09 0.09 18.05
C ASP A 59 -0.63 0.79 19.22
N TYR A 60 -1.01 0.04 20.25
CA TYR A 60 -1.69 0.59 21.44
C TYR A 60 -0.73 1.34 22.38
N LEU A 61 0.58 1.33 22.11
CA LEU A 61 1.59 1.94 22.97
C LEU A 61 1.72 3.44 22.66
N GLY A 62 1.40 4.31 23.61
CA GLY A 62 1.44 5.77 23.45
C GLY A 62 0.06 6.42 23.56
N SER A 63 -0.04 7.71 23.27
CA SER A 63 -1.34 8.38 23.20
C SER A 63 -2.08 8.02 21.91
N THR A 64 -3.42 7.89 21.99
CA THR A 64 -4.26 7.56 20.84
C THR A 64 -4.02 8.52 19.67
N ASP A 65 -3.92 9.82 19.95
CA ASP A 65 -3.72 10.86 18.93
C ASP A 65 -2.36 10.73 18.21
N GLU A 66 -1.29 10.43 18.95
CA GLU A 66 0.03 10.20 18.35
C GLU A 66 0.03 8.94 17.48
N ASN A 67 -0.62 7.88 17.95
CA ASN A 67 -0.69 6.60 17.24
C ASN A 67 -1.52 6.71 15.95
N LEU A 68 -2.67 7.38 15.99
CA LEU A 68 -3.46 7.70 14.81
C LEU A 68 -2.68 8.57 13.81
N LYS A 69 -1.94 9.57 14.31
CA LYS A 69 -1.09 10.40 13.45
C LYS A 69 0.00 9.57 12.77
N ILE A 70 0.66 8.68 13.51
CA ILE A 70 1.68 7.79 12.95
C ILE A 70 1.09 6.87 11.88
N ALA A 71 -0.08 6.28 12.12
CA ALA A 71 -0.77 5.43 11.16
C ALA A 71 -1.14 6.20 9.88
N SER A 72 -1.65 7.43 10.02
CA SER A 72 -1.98 8.31 8.89
C SER A 72 -0.74 8.73 8.10
N ASP A 73 0.34 9.13 8.79
CA ASP A 73 1.61 9.52 8.15
C ASP A 73 2.21 8.34 7.35
N ARG A 74 2.15 7.11 7.89
CA ARG A 74 2.62 5.88 7.23
C ARG A 74 1.78 5.54 6.01
N GLU A 75 0.46 5.64 6.14
CA GLU A 75 -0.48 5.44 5.04
C GLU A 75 -0.23 6.39 3.88
N LYS A 76 -0.06 7.68 4.20
CA LYS A 76 0.31 8.69 3.21
C LYS A 76 1.64 8.35 2.53
N MET A 77 2.63 7.88 3.29
CA MET A 77 3.94 7.54 2.73
C MET A 77 3.89 6.42 1.71
N VAL A 78 3.16 5.34 2.01
CA VAL A 78 3.00 4.22 1.08
C VAL A 78 2.24 4.68 -0.16
N THR A 79 1.20 5.49 0.03
CA THR A 79 0.41 6.11 -1.05
C THR A 79 1.28 6.94 -1.98
N ASP A 80 2.02 7.90 -1.43
CA ASP A 80 2.93 8.76 -2.19
C ASP A 80 3.97 7.91 -2.94
N TYR A 81 4.53 6.88 -2.30
CA TYR A 81 5.49 5.97 -2.92
C TYR A 81 4.89 5.25 -4.13
N VAL A 82 3.75 4.58 -3.99
CA VAL A 82 3.17 3.82 -5.11
C VAL A 82 2.68 4.74 -6.23
N VAL A 83 2.13 5.92 -5.89
CA VAL A 83 1.74 6.93 -6.89
C VAL A 83 2.96 7.44 -7.65
N SER A 84 4.10 7.65 -6.98
CA SER A 84 5.35 8.03 -7.63
C SER A 84 5.88 6.96 -8.62
N LYS A 85 5.41 5.72 -8.48
CA LYS A 85 5.74 4.59 -9.37
C LYS A 85 4.74 4.42 -10.52
N GLY A 86 3.78 5.33 -10.68
CA GLY A 86 2.83 5.32 -11.80
C GLY A 86 1.46 4.73 -11.48
N VAL A 87 1.21 4.38 -10.22
CA VAL A 87 -0.11 3.91 -9.78
C VAL A 87 -1.08 5.08 -9.74
N ALA A 88 -2.23 4.94 -10.41
CA ALA A 88 -3.30 5.91 -10.30
C ALA A 88 -3.96 5.85 -8.90
N ALA A 89 -3.97 6.97 -8.17
CA ALA A 89 -4.52 7.06 -6.82
C ALA A 89 -5.98 6.56 -6.70
N VAL A 90 -6.77 6.68 -7.77
CA VAL A 90 -8.16 6.17 -7.85
C VAL A 90 -8.29 4.66 -7.66
N ARG A 91 -7.18 3.91 -7.77
CA ARG A 91 -7.15 2.45 -7.57
C ARG A 91 -6.79 2.05 -6.13
N LEU A 92 -6.50 3.02 -5.26
CA LEU A 92 -6.21 2.83 -3.84
C LEU A 92 -7.46 3.10 -3.01
N ASN A 93 -7.81 2.14 -2.15
CA ASN A 93 -8.76 2.33 -1.07
C ASN A 93 -8.01 2.41 0.26
N HIS A 94 -8.36 3.41 1.07
CA HIS A 94 -7.76 3.69 2.37
C HIS A 94 -8.68 3.19 3.47
N LEU A 95 -8.21 2.27 4.32
CA LEU A 95 -8.92 1.82 5.51
C LEU A 95 -8.01 1.92 6.73
N SER A 96 -8.29 2.88 7.60
CA SER A 96 -7.65 2.97 8.92
C SER A 96 -8.42 2.09 9.91
N LYS A 97 -7.73 1.22 10.65
CA LYS A 97 -8.33 0.34 11.67
C LYS A 97 -7.69 0.59 13.04
N GLU A 98 -8.54 0.71 14.05
CA GLU A 98 -8.18 0.79 15.48
C GLU A 98 -7.94 -0.61 16.08
#